data_AF-F4BRP5-F1
#
_entry.id   AF-F4BRP5-F1
#
_cell.length_a   1.000
_cell.length_b   1.000
_cell.length_c   1.000
_cell.angle_alpha   90.00
_cell.angle_beta   90.00
_cell.angle_gamma   90.00
#
_symmetry.space_group_name_H-M   'P 1'
#
loop_
_entity.id
_entity.type
_entity.pdbx_description
1 polymer ?
#
loop_
_entity_poly.entity_id
_entity_poly.type
_entity_poly.pdbx_seq_one_letter_code
_entity_poly.pdbx_strand_id
1 'polypeptide(L)'
;MEFNEYQKLANRTLYGNEQVLTNCALGVASEAGELVDLVKKYTFHGHDLDKKELTKELGDVLWYLSQIAEWADIPFEEAAVQNIEKLKRRYPDGFSTERSRNRIE
;
A
#
# COMPACT_ATOMS: atom_id res chain seq x y z
N MET A 1 4.86 8.37 13.90
CA MET A 1 5.01 6.91 13.96
C MET A 1 5.77 6.54 12.71
N GLU A 2 6.89 5.85 12.87
CA GLU A 2 7.71 5.39 11.75
C GLU A 2 7.16 4.06 11.20
N PHE A 3 7.50 3.70 9.95
CA PHE A 3 6.96 2.47 9.33
C PHE A 3 7.28 1.19 10.09
N ASN A 4 8.49 1.08 10.65
CA ASN A 4 8.88 -0.07 11.45
C ASN A 4 8.15 -0.10 12.82
N GLU A 5 7.80 1.06 13.37
CA GLU A 5 6.99 1.16 14.59
C GLU A 5 5.54 0.75 14.30
N TYR A 6 4.99 1.24 13.17
CA TYR A 6 3.69 0.84 12.67
C TYR A 6 3.58 -0.68 12.47
N GLN A 7 4.54 -1.28 11.75
CA GLN A 7 4.59 -2.72 11.50
C GLN A 7 4.55 -3.53 12.80
N LYS A 8 5.35 -3.17 13.80
CA LYS A 8 5.35 -3.83 15.12
C LYS A 8 4.01 -3.71 15.85
N LEU A 9 3.37 -2.54 15.80
CA LEU A 9 2.06 -2.33 16.41
C LEU A 9 0.96 -3.11 15.68
N ALA A 10 0.98 -3.12 14.35
CA ALA A 10 0.06 -3.86 13.49
C ALA A 10 0.19 -5.38 13.67
N ASN A 11 1.41 -5.90 13.81
CA ASN A 11 1.64 -7.33 13.97
C ASN A 11 0.99 -7.94 15.21
N ARG A 12 0.72 -7.13 16.25
CA ARG A 12 -0.03 -7.58 17.43
C ARG A 12 -1.46 -8.04 17.13
N THR A 13 -2.01 -7.66 15.98
CA THR A 13 -3.37 -8.02 15.56
C THR A 13 -3.40 -9.12 14.51
N LEU A 14 -2.24 -9.63 14.08
CA LEU A 14 -2.17 -10.73 13.14
C LEU A 14 -2.58 -12.04 13.81
N TYR A 15 -3.49 -12.78 13.18
CA TYR A 15 -3.92 -14.09 13.64
C TYR A 15 -3.93 -15.07 12.46
N GLY A 16 -3.30 -16.22 12.64
CA GLY A 16 -3.33 -17.31 11.64
C GLY A 16 -2.24 -18.36 11.85
N ASN A 17 -2.28 -19.39 11.01
CA ASN A 17 -1.34 -20.51 10.98
C ASN A 17 -0.56 -20.52 9.65
N GLU A 18 -0.18 -21.68 9.09
CA GLU A 18 0.63 -21.81 7.87
C GLU A 18 0.13 -21.01 6.64
N GLN A 19 -1.14 -20.60 6.62
CA GLN A 19 -1.74 -19.85 5.51
C GLN A 19 -1.73 -18.33 5.69
N VAL A 20 -1.04 -17.80 6.72
CA VAL A 20 -0.97 -16.35 7.02
C VAL A 20 -0.59 -15.52 5.81
N LEU A 21 0.44 -15.93 5.04
CA LEU A 21 0.87 -15.18 3.86
C LEU A 21 -0.23 -15.13 2.79
N THR A 22 -0.86 -16.27 2.51
CA THR A 22 -1.97 -16.36 1.54
C THR A 22 -3.14 -15.47 1.97
N ASN A 23 -3.50 -15.52 3.26
CA ASN A 23 -4.55 -14.67 3.81
C ASN A 23 -4.21 -13.19 3.64
N CYS A 24 -2.97 -12.79 3.94
CA CYS A 24 -2.56 -11.39 3.80
C CYS A 24 -2.55 -10.93 2.33
N ALA A 25 -2.10 -11.77 1.40
CA ALA A 25 -2.11 -11.46 -0.03
C ALA A 25 -3.52 -11.29 -0.58
N LEU A 26 -4.46 -12.16 -0.17
CA LEU A 26 -5.89 -12.02 -0.52
C LEU A 26 -6.49 -10.76 0.11
N GLY A 27 -6.10 -10.44 1.35
CA GLY A 27 -6.45 -9.20 2.03
C GLY A 27 -6.09 -7.96 1.22
N VAL A 28 -4.85 -7.85 0.74
CA VAL A 28 -4.43 -6.72 -0.13
C VAL A 28 -5.39 -6.54 -1.31
N ALA A 29 -5.76 -7.63 -1.99
CA ALA A 29 -6.65 -7.57 -3.14
C ALA A 29 -8.07 -7.13 -2.75
N SER A 30 -8.57 -7.60 -1.59
CA SER A 30 -9.88 -7.23 -1.05
C SER A 30 -9.96 -5.74 -0.75
N GLU A 31 -9.05 -5.23 0.08
CA GLU A 31 -9.08 -3.82 0.50
C GLU A 31 -8.74 -2.87 -0.64
N ALA A 32 -7.85 -3.27 -1.57
CA ALA A 32 -7.63 -2.51 -2.79
C ALA A 32 -8.91 -2.44 -3.66
N GLY A 33 -9.74 -3.49 -3.64
CA GLY A 33 -11.04 -3.52 -4.30
C GLY A 33 -12.03 -2.51 -3.70
N GLU A 34 -12.08 -2.42 -2.36
CA GLU A 34 -12.90 -1.42 -1.65
C GLU A 34 -12.46 0.00 -1.97
N LEU A 35 -11.15 0.27 -1.93
CA LEU A 35 -10.56 1.55 -2.35
C LEU A 35 -10.95 1.90 -3.80
N VAL A 36 -10.83 0.94 -4.72
CA VAL A 36 -11.21 1.12 -6.13
C VAL A 36 -12.69 1.43 -6.27
N ASP A 37 -13.56 0.79 -5.49
CA ASP A 37 -15.00 1.05 -5.54
C ASP A 37 -15.35 2.49 -5.09
N LEU A 38 -14.67 3.02 -4.06
CA LEU A 38 -14.81 4.42 -3.64
C LEU A 38 -14.42 5.38 -4.77
N VAL A 39 -13.26 5.17 -5.39
CA VAL A 39 -12.77 6.01 -6.49
C VAL A 39 -13.71 5.92 -7.70
N LYS A 40 -14.22 4.73 -8.01
CA LYS A 40 -15.18 4.51 -9.10
C LYS A 40 -16.48 5.25 -8.84
N LYS A 41 -17.06 5.16 -7.63
CA LYS A 41 -18.28 5.88 -7.25
C LYS A 41 -18.12 7.39 -7.35
N TYR A 42 -17.00 7.93 -6.86
CA TYR A 42 -16.67 9.34 -6.99
C TYR A 42 -16.55 9.77 -8.46
N THR A 43 -15.78 9.03 -9.25
CA THR A 43 -15.42 9.44 -10.62
C THR A 43 -16.56 9.26 -11.61
N PHE A 44 -17.33 8.17 -11.50
CA PHE A 44 -18.28 7.76 -12.54
C PHE A 44 -19.74 7.83 -12.11
N HIS A 45 -20.05 7.84 -10.81
CA HIS A 45 -21.43 7.81 -10.32
C HIS A 45 -21.86 9.15 -9.67
N GLY A 46 -20.97 10.14 -9.62
CA GLY A 46 -21.27 11.49 -9.10
C GLY A 46 -21.43 11.56 -7.59
N HIS A 47 -20.89 10.58 -6.85
CA HIS A 47 -20.87 10.61 -5.39
C HIS A 47 -19.77 11.57 -4.90
N ASP A 48 -19.94 12.15 -3.72
CA ASP A 48 -18.85 12.84 -3.04
C ASP A 48 -17.77 11.84 -2.59
N LEU A 49 -16.50 12.27 -2.61
CA LEU A 49 -15.41 11.45 -2.10
C LEU A 49 -15.38 11.50 -0.58
N ASP A 50 -15.86 10.43 0.06
CA ASP A 50 -15.74 10.28 1.52
C ASP A 50 -14.28 10.04 1.91
N LYS A 51 -13.62 11.09 2.39
CA LYS A 51 -12.22 11.03 2.84
C LYS A 51 -12.03 10.14 4.06
N LYS A 52 -13.06 9.97 4.90
CA LYS A 52 -12.96 9.10 6.08
C LYS A 52 -12.90 7.65 5.64
N GLU A 53 -13.80 7.23 4.75
CA GLU A 53 -13.78 5.86 4.21
C GLU A 53 -12.53 5.62 3.37
N LEU A 54 -12.13 6.59 2.54
CA LEU A 54 -10.87 6.48 1.79
C LEU A 54 -9.65 6.29 2.70
N THR A 55 -9.60 6.99 3.83
CA THR A 55 -8.51 6.85 4.81
C THR A 55 -8.52 5.48 5.47
N LYS A 56 -9.71 4.92 5.74
CA LYS A 56 -9.87 3.55 6.24
C LYS A 56 -9.29 2.54 5.24
N GLU A 57 -9.74 2.57 3.98
CA GLU A 57 -9.27 1.60 2.97
C GLU A 57 -7.77 1.70 2.70
N LEU A 58 -7.22 2.91 2.69
CA LEU A 58 -5.77 3.11 2.61
C LEU A 58 -5.03 2.48 3.79
N GLY A 59 -5.59 2.58 5.00
CA GLY A 59 -5.06 1.96 6.20
C GLY A 59 -5.14 0.43 6.17
N ASP A 60 -6.25 -0.12 5.70
CA ASP A 60 -6.45 -1.57 5.62
C ASP A 60 -5.50 -2.20 4.58
N VAL A 61 -5.31 -1.56 3.42
CA VAL A 61 -4.25 -1.94 2.46
C VAL A 61 -2.86 -1.86 3.10
N LEU A 62 -2.57 -0.77 3.83
CA LEU A 62 -1.27 -0.58 4.48
C LEU A 62 -0.99 -1.65 5.54
N TRP A 63 -2.01 -2.07 6.29
CA TRP A 63 -1.91 -3.15 7.27
C TRP A 63 -1.51 -4.46 6.58
N TYR A 64 -2.20 -4.90 5.53
CA TYR A 64 -1.83 -6.15 4.86
C TYR A 64 -0.41 -6.11 4.25
N LEU A 65 0.01 -4.96 3.70
CA LEU A 65 1.37 -4.79 3.20
C LEU A 65 2.41 -4.91 4.32
N SER A 66 2.17 -4.33 5.50
CA SER A 66 3.08 -4.46 6.64
C SER A 66 3.15 -5.90 7.15
N GLN A 67 2.04 -6.63 7.12
CA GLN A 67 2.01 -8.03 7.55
C GLN A 67 2.74 -8.96 6.59
N ILE A 68 2.67 -8.71 5.29
CA ILE A 68 3.48 -9.45 4.30
C ILE A 68 4.97 -9.18 4.51
N ALA A 69 5.34 -7.90 4.74
CA ALA A 69 6.73 -7.54 5.02
C ALA A 69 7.23 -8.20 6.31
N GLU A 70 6.43 -8.20 7.37
CA GLU A 70 6.75 -8.85 8.65
C GLU A 70 6.94 -10.37 8.47
N TRP A 71 6.03 -11.03 7.75
CA TRP A 71 6.14 -12.47 7.48
C TRP A 71 7.43 -12.83 6.71
N ALA A 72 7.91 -11.92 5.86
CA ALA A 72 9.11 -12.11 5.05
C ALA A 72 10.41 -11.61 5.72
N ASP A 73 10.37 -11.22 7.00
CA ASP A 73 11.49 -10.60 7.72
C ASP A 73 12.03 -9.33 7.05
N ILE A 74 11.16 -8.56 6.39
CA ILE A 74 11.50 -7.30 5.71
C ILE A 74 11.08 -6.13 6.61
N PRO A 75 12.02 -5.23 7.01
CA PRO A 75 11.66 -3.98 7.66
C PRO A 75 10.74 -3.16 6.74
N PHE A 76 9.56 -2.78 7.22
CA PHE A 76 8.59 -2.14 6.34
C PHE A 76 9.07 -0.78 5.79
N GLU A 77 9.90 -0.07 6.57
CA GLU A 77 10.58 1.14 6.12
C GLU A 77 11.50 0.90 4.91
N GLU A 78 12.13 -0.27 4.81
CA GLU A 78 13.03 -0.59 3.69
C GLU A 78 12.26 -0.60 2.36
N ALA A 79 11.06 -1.17 2.33
CA ALA A 79 10.20 -1.14 1.16
C ALA A 79 9.85 0.29 0.73
N ALA A 80 9.59 1.18 1.69
CA ALA A 80 9.33 2.59 1.43
C ALA A 80 10.58 3.32 0.89
N VAL A 81 11.75 3.13 1.53
CA VAL A 81 13.01 3.75 1.11
C VAL A 81 13.38 3.32 -0.31
N GLN A 82 13.40 2.02 -0.60
CA GLN A 82 13.70 1.51 -1.94
C GLN A 82 12.73 2.04 -2.99
N ASN A 83 11.44 2.20 -2.64
CA ASN A 83 10.46 2.80 -3.54
C ASN A 83 10.82 4.26 -3.87
N ILE A 84 11.15 5.06 -2.86
CA ILE A 84 11.53 6.47 -3.04
C ILE A 84 12.82 6.62 -3.84
N GLU A 85 13.85 5.81 -3.58
CA GLU A 85 15.09 5.84 -4.34
C GLU A 85 14.87 5.52 -5.82
N LYS A 86 14.10 4.47 -6.10
CA LYS A 86 13.69 4.13 -7.48
C LYS A 86 12.93 5.29 -8.14
N LEU A 87 12.00 5.92 -7.43
CA LEU A 87 11.23 7.06 -7.97
C LEU A 87 12.11 8.28 -8.22
N LYS A 88 13.07 8.59 -7.34
CA LYS A 88 14.05 9.68 -7.55
C LYS A 88 14.94 9.44 -8.78
N ARG A 89 15.39 8.20 -9.01
CA ARG A 89 16.13 7.86 -10.24
C ARG A 89 15.28 8.05 -11.49
N ARG A 90 14.01 7.62 -11.44
CA ARG A 90 13.08 7.73 -12.58
C ARG A 90 12.63 9.16 -12.85
N TYR A 91 12.46 9.96 -11.80
CA TYR A 91 11.81 11.27 -11.84
C TYR A 91 12.56 12.29 -10.95
N PRO A 92 13.81 12.65 -11.28
CA PRO A 92 14.62 13.55 -10.43
C PRO A 92 13.98 14.93 -10.26
N ASP A 93 13.32 15.43 -11.31
CA ASP A 93 12.65 16.73 -11.33
C ASP A 93 11.12 16.60 -11.26
N GLY A 94 10.62 15.46 -10.76
CA GLY A 94 9.21 15.11 -10.75
C GLY A 94 8.74 14.41 -12.03
N PHE A 95 7.43 14.18 -12.12
CA PHE A 95 6.84 13.41 -13.22
C PHE A 95 7.07 14.08 -14.58
N SER A 96 7.50 13.29 -15.57
CA SER A 96 7.45 13.68 -16.97
C SER A 96 6.94 12.53 -17.84
N THR A 97 6.11 12.85 -18.82
CA THR A 97 5.57 11.88 -19.77
C THR A 97 6.69 11.17 -20.54
N GLU A 98 7.76 11.89 -20.87
CA GLU A 98 8.94 11.34 -21.56
C GLU A 98 9.64 10.27 -20.72
N ARG A 99 10.00 10.56 -19.47
CA ARG A 99 10.64 9.58 -18.57
C ARG A 99 9.70 8.42 -18.20
N SER A 100 8.39 8.67 -18.15
CA SER A 100 7.39 7.62 -17.94
C SER A 100 7.34 6.63 -19.11
N ARG A 101 7.61 7.08 -20.34
CA ARG A 101 7.74 6.23 -21.54
C ARG A 101 9.11 5.54 -21.59
N ASN A 102 10.17 6.23 -21.18
CA ASN A 102 11.56 5.74 -21.21
C ASN A 102 12.06 5.36 -19.80
N ARG A 103 11.39 4.42 -19.13
CA ARG A 103 11.68 4.08 -17.73
C ARG A 103 13.04 3.40 -17.58
N ILE A 104 13.80 3.86 -16.60
CA ILE A 104 15.05 3.24 -16.14
C ILE A 104 14.72 2.44 -14.86
N GLU A 105 15.31 1.25 -14.69
CA GLU A 105 15.17 0.44 -13.47
C GLU A 105 16.00 0.99 -12.29
#